data_AF-A0A7Z2S5J3-F1
#
_entry.id   AF-A0A7Z2S5J3-F1
#
_cell.length_a   1.000
_cell.length_b   1.000
_cell.length_c   1.000
_cell.angle_alpha   90.00
_cell.angle_beta   90.00
_cell.angle_gamma   90.00
#
_symmetry.space_group_name_H-M   'P 1'
#
loop_
_entity.id
_entity.type
_entity.pdbx_description
1 polymer ?
#
loop_
_entity_poly.entity_id
_entity_poly.type
_entity_poly.pdbx_seq_one_letter_code
_entity_poly.pdbx_strand_id
1 'polypeptide(L)'
;MRGMAFGLGIMMLGMAGAAQAQTNPNFVQCAVCHSVKAGQNKIGPHLAGIVGRKRASVAGYSYSAAMKGKPGVWTEKELDLYLTNPRKHVPGTKMAFAGIPDAAKRAKLIAYLKTVK
;
A
#
# COMPACT_ATOMS: atom_id res chain seq x y z
N MET A 1 -29.91 -29.25 44.17
CA MET A 1 -29.04 -29.70 43.07
C MET A 1 -29.61 -29.21 41.74
N ARG A 2 -28.96 -28.23 41.13
CA ARG A 2 -29.17 -27.61 39.80
C ARG A 2 -28.12 -26.49 39.79
N GLY A 3 -26.94 -26.59 39.23
CA GLY A 3 -26.46 -27.23 38.01
C GLY A 3 -25.69 -26.12 37.28
N MET A 4 -24.37 -26.09 37.46
CA MET A 4 -23.45 -25.20 36.74
C MET A 4 -23.22 -25.70 35.31
N ALA A 5 -23.21 -24.79 34.32
CA ALA A 5 -22.43 -24.88 33.08
C ALA A 5 -22.40 -23.46 32.45
N PHE A 6 -21.28 -22.73 32.52
CA PHE A 6 -20.23 -22.65 31.48
C PHE A 6 -20.83 -22.52 30.07
N GLY A 7 -20.82 -21.38 29.38
CA GLY A 7 -19.71 -20.46 29.16
C GLY A 7 -19.27 -20.58 27.70
N LEU A 8 -19.75 -19.71 26.82
CA LEU A 8 -19.23 -19.53 25.45
C LEU A 8 -19.37 -18.04 25.10
N GLY A 9 -18.43 -17.25 25.62
CA GLY A 9 -18.18 -15.89 25.17
C GLY A 9 -17.54 -15.94 23.78
N ILE A 10 -18.29 -15.51 22.76
CA ILE A 10 -17.75 -15.31 21.42
C ILE A 10 -16.88 -14.06 21.46
N MET A 11 -15.57 -14.26 21.64
CA MET A 11 -14.57 -13.21 21.50
C MET A 11 -14.34 -12.98 20.00
N MET A 12 -15.14 -12.11 19.38
CA MET A 12 -14.88 -11.61 18.03
C MET A 12 -13.65 -10.68 18.05
N LEU A 13 -12.46 -11.27 17.93
CA LEU A 13 -11.24 -10.52 17.64
C LEU A 13 -11.08 -10.32 16.13
N GLY A 14 -11.18 -9.06 15.70
CA GLY A 14 -10.30 -8.52 14.66
C GLY A 14 -10.77 -8.56 13.20
N MET A 15 -11.60 -7.58 12.79
CA MET A 15 -11.71 -7.15 11.37
C MET A 15 -11.58 -5.62 11.18
N ALA A 16 -11.03 -4.90 12.17
CA ALA A 16 -10.96 -3.43 12.10
C ALA A 16 -9.90 -2.87 11.12
N GLY A 17 -8.93 -3.68 10.66
CA GLY A 17 -7.77 -3.17 9.90
C GLY A 17 -8.06 -2.72 8.45
N ALA A 18 -9.08 -3.29 7.79
CA ALA A 18 -9.31 -3.04 6.36
C ALA A 18 -10.11 -1.77 6.06
N ALA A 19 -10.98 -1.33 6.97
CA ALA A 19 -11.85 -0.17 6.76
C ALA A 19 -11.11 1.16 7.00
N GLN A 20 -10.20 1.20 7.97
CA GLN A 20 -9.46 2.42 8.35
C GLN A 20 -8.39 2.81 7.34
N ALA A 21 -7.94 1.87 6.52
CA ALA A 21 -6.89 2.11 5.56
C ALA A 21 -7.35 3.12 4.47
N GLN A 22 -8.53 2.91 3.88
CA GLN A 22 -8.96 3.70 2.73
C GLN A 22 -9.15 5.20 3.01
N THR A 23 -9.33 5.63 4.27
CA THR A 23 -9.62 7.02 4.67
C THR A 23 -8.43 7.78 5.27
N ASN A 24 -7.20 7.26 5.19
CA ASN A 24 -6.03 7.94 5.76
C ASN A 24 -5.71 9.26 5.02
N PRO A 25 -5.55 10.39 5.73
CA PRO A 25 -5.29 11.70 5.11
C PRO A 25 -3.99 11.75 4.30
N ASN A 26 -3.00 10.92 4.66
CA ASN A 26 -1.73 10.84 3.93
C ASN A 26 -1.87 10.07 2.60
N PHE A 27 -2.97 9.32 2.41
CA PHE A 27 -3.19 8.45 1.25
C PHE A 27 -4.17 9.03 0.22
N VAL A 28 -4.83 10.16 0.52
CA VAL A 28 -5.90 10.74 -0.34
C VAL A 28 -5.46 10.90 -1.79
N GLN A 29 -4.25 11.42 -2.03
CA GLN A 29 -3.70 11.57 -3.39
C GLN A 29 -3.47 10.23 -4.10
N CYS A 30 -3.08 9.20 -3.34
CA CYS A 30 -2.83 7.86 -3.86
C CYS A 30 -4.14 7.09 -4.13
N ALA A 31 -5.19 7.35 -3.35
CA ALA A 31 -6.46 6.65 -3.40
C ALA A 31 -7.21 6.80 -4.73
N VAL A 32 -6.93 7.88 -5.46
CA VAL A 32 -7.43 8.11 -6.84
C VAL A 32 -7.02 6.96 -7.76
N CYS A 33 -5.77 6.54 -7.67
CA CYS A 33 -5.19 5.57 -8.60
C CYS A 33 -4.97 4.19 -7.98
N HIS A 34 -4.99 4.05 -6.65
CA HIS A 34 -4.63 2.82 -5.97
C HIS A 34 -5.72 2.36 -4.99
N SER A 35 -5.88 1.05 -4.87
CA SER A 35 -6.56 0.43 -3.73
C SER A 35 -5.54 -0.06 -2.71
N VAL A 36 -5.93 -0.13 -1.45
CA VAL A 36 -5.18 -0.84 -0.40
C VAL A 36 -5.74 -2.23 -0.11
N LYS A 37 -6.79 -2.65 -0.84
CA LYS A 37 -7.32 -4.01 -0.79
C LYS A 37 -6.56 -4.90 -1.78
N ALA A 38 -6.09 -6.06 -1.32
CA ALA A 38 -5.40 -7.03 -2.16
C ALA A 38 -6.29 -7.46 -3.35
N GLY A 39 -5.67 -7.66 -4.52
CA GLY A 39 -6.37 -8.06 -5.74
C GLY A 39 -7.17 -6.94 -6.44
N GLN A 40 -7.40 -5.80 -5.79
CA GLN A 40 -8.18 -4.71 -6.37
C GLN A 40 -7.30 -3.67 -7.07
N ASN A 41 -6.98 -3.91 -8.34
CA ASN A 41 -6.29 -2.91 -9.16
C ASN A 41 -7.25 -1.77 -9.58
N LYS A 42 -6.70 -0.57 -9.80
CA LYS A 42 -7.40 0.59 -10.38
C LYS A 42 -6.56 1.10 -11.57
N ILE A 43 -6.42 2.42 -11.72
CA ILE A 43 -5.47 3.04 -12.66
C ILE A 43 -4.05 2.53 -12.40
N GLY A 44 -3.68 2.36 -11.12
CA GLY A 44 -2.46 1.71 -10.65
C GLY A 44 -2.74 0.37 -9.95
N PRO A 45 -1.68 -0.43 -9.68
CA PRO A 45 -1.83 -1.71 -8.97
C PRO A 45 -2.24 -1.47 -7.51
N HIS A 46 -2.86 -2.47 -6.88
CA HIS A 46 -3.13 -2.39 -5.43
C HIS A 46 -1.82 -2.27 -4.62
N LEU A 47 -1.90 -1.60 -3.47
CA LEU A 47 -0.77 -1.35 -2.58
C LEU A 47 -0.81 -2.18 -1.29
N ALA A 48 -1.77 -3.10 -1.18
CA ALA A 48 -1.82 -4.10 -0.11
C ALA A 48 -0.47 -4.84 0.02
N GLY A 49 0.17 -4.74 1.17
CA GLY A 49 1.47 -5.35 1.44
C GLY A 49 2.63 -4.76 0.63
N ILE A 50 2.56 -3.51 0.17
CA ILE A 50 3.59 -2.93 -0.72
C ILE A 50 4.99 -2.89 -0.09
N VAL A 51 5.11 -2.60 1.19
CA VAL A 51 6.41 -2.51 1.88
C VAL A 51 7.01 -3.91 2.03
N GLY A 52 8.17 -4.12 1.43
CA GLY A 52 8.84 -5.43 1.34
C GLY A 52 8.44 -6.26 0.11
N ARG A 53 7.49 -5.79 -0.72
CA ARG A 53 7.06 -6.51 -1.92
C ARG A 53 8.01 -6.27 -3.09
N LYS A 54 8.21 -7.30 -3.92
CA LYS A 54 8.98 -7.18 -5.18
C LYS A 54 8.35 -6.13 -6.09
N ARG A 55 9.17 -5.31 -6.76
CA ARG A 55 8.70 -4.37 -7.78
C ARG A 55 8.04 -5.11 -8.94
N ALA A 56 7.04 -4.47 -9.54
CA ALA A 56 6.32 -5.00 -10.70
C ALA A 56 5.75 -6.43 -10.54
N SER A 57 5.26 -6.78 -9.34
CA SER A 57 4.88 -8.16 -8.99
C SER A 57 3.38 -8.42 -8.82
N VAL A 58 2.52 -7.39 -8.90
CA VAL A 58 1.06 -7.61 -8.78
C VAL A 58 0.54 -8.30 -10.03
N ALA A 59 -0.01 -9.50 -9.84
CA ALA A 59 -0.64 -10.26 -10.92
C ALA A 59 -1.83 -9.49 -11.52
N GLY A 60 -2.00 -9.63 -12.84
CA GLY A 60 -3.09 -8.98 -13.57
C GLY A 60 -2.93 -7.48 -13.79
N TYR A 61 -1.85 -6.84 -13.31
CA TYR A 61 -1.58 -5.43 -13.61
C TYR A 61 -0.51 -5.26 -14.71
N SER A 62 -0.82 -4.42 -15.71
CA SER A 62 0.08 -4.14 -16.84
C SER A 62 1.08 -3.04 -16.53
N TYR A 63 2.22 -3.42 -15.95
CA TYR A 63 3.33 -2.49 -15.65
C TYR A 63 3.99 -1.90 -16.91
N SER A 64 4.57 -0.70 -16.78
CA SER A 64 5.42 -0.13 -17.83
C SER A 64 6.70 -0.95 -18.02
N ALA A 65 7.29 -0.89 -19.21
CA ALA A 65 8.57 -1.54 -19.49
C ALA A 65 9.66 -1.03 -18.52
N ALA A 66 9.69 0.28 -18.25
CA ALA A 66 10.61 0.88 -17.30
C ALA A 66 10.49 0.33 -15.87
N MET A 67 9.26 0.16 -15.36
CA MET A 67 9.05 -0.38 -14.01
C MET A 67 9.46 -1.87 -13.95
N LYS A 68 9.18 -2.64 -15.00
CA LYS A 68 9.65 -4.04 -15.11
C LYS A 68 11.18 -4.14 -15.19
N GLY A 69 11.82 -3.19 -15.88
CA GLY A 69 13.28 -3.11 -16.05
C GLY A 69 14.05 -2.64 -14.81
N LYS A 70 13.37 -2.25 -13.73
CA LYS A 70 14.01 -1.88 -12.45
C LYS A 70 13.66 -2.92 -11.37
N PRO A 71 14.27 -4.13 -11.40
CA PRO A 71 13.99 -5.17 -10.41
C PRO A 71 14.41 -4.73 -9.02
N GLY A 72 13.87 -5.38 -7.98
CA GLY A 72 14.17 -5.09 -6.58
C GLY A 72 12.93 -5.16 -5.70
N VAL A 73 13.07 -4.66 -4.48
CA VAL A 73 12.01 -4.69 -3.46
C VAL A 73 11.65 -3.26 -3.06
N TRP A 74 10.37 -3.01 -2.80
CA TRP A 74 9.90 -1.76 -2.21
C TRP A 74 10.23 -1.69 -0.72
N THR A 75 11.48 -1.35 -0.41
CA THR A 75 11.87 -0.96 0.96
C THR A 75 11.34 0.43 1.30
N GLU A 76 11.35 0.81 2.58
CA GLU A 76 10.98 2.17 3.00
C GLU A 76 11.86 3.22 2.30
N LYS A 77 13.17 2.95 2.19
CA LYS A 77 14.12 3.82 1.47
C LYS A 77 13.79 3.93 -0.02
N GLU A 78 13.49 2.81 -0.69
CA GLU A 78 13.13 2.84 -2.12
C GLU A 78 11.80 3.55 -2.37
N LEU A 79 10.84 3.41 -1.45
CA LEU A 79 9.58 4.16 -1.50
C LEU A 79 9.82 5.66 -1.28
N ASP A 80 10.68 6.06 -0.35
CA ASP A 80 11.02 7.47 -0.13
C ASP A 80 11.64 8.11 -1.38
N LEU A 81 12.62 7.44 -1.99
CA LEU A 81 13.24 7.88 -3.24
C LEU A 81 12.24 7.99 -4.39
N TYR A 82 11.40 6.95 -4.55
CA TYR A 82 10.40 6.94 -5.63
C TYR A 82 9.31 7.99 -5.43
N LEU A 83 8.82 8.16 -4.20
CA LEU A 83 7.78 9.14 -3.88
C LEU A 83 8.31 10.59 -3.94
N THR A 84 9.63 10.81 -3.81
CA THR A 84 10.22 12.14 -4.01
C THR A 84 10.00 12.62 -5.44
N ASN A 85 10.31 11.78 -6.43
CA ASN A 85 10.07 12.05 -7.85
C ASN A 85 10.01 10.73 -8.65
N PRO A 86 8.81 10.21 -8.96
CA PRO A 86 8.65 8.92 -9.61
C PRO A 86 9.30 8.84 -10.99
N ARG A 87 9.16 9.90 -11.79
CA ARG A 87 9.69 9.95 -13.16
C ARG A 87 11.22 10.06 -13.19
N LYS A 88 11.84 10.67 -12.18
CA LYS A 88 13.30 10.69 -12.03
C LYS A 88 13.83 9.34 -11.54
N HIS A 89 13.17 8.69 -10.58
CA HIS A 89 13.65 7.41 -10.03
C HIS A 89 13.42 6.23 -10.98
N VAL A 90 12.34 6.27 -11.76
CA VAL A 90 12.00 5.29 -12.80
C VAL A 90 11.59 6.03 -14.09
N PRO A 91 12.57 6.46 -14.91
CA PRO A 91 12.29 7.11 -16.20
C PRO A 91 11.46 6.19 -17.10
N GLY A 92 10.31 6.68 -17.59
CA GLY A 92 9.35 5.87 -18.36
C GLY A 92 8.31 5.11 -17.51
N THR A 93 8.21 5.39 -16.21
CA THR A 93 7.06 4.95 -15.41
C THR A 93 5.75 5.57 -15.93
N LYS A 94 4.66 4.78 -15.92
CA LYS A 94 3.32 5.25 -16.27
C LYS A 94 2.63 5.99 -15.11
N MET A 95 3.24 6.05 -13.93
CA MET A 95 2.69 6.76 -12.77
C MET A 95 2.75 8.27 -13.02
N ALA A 96 1.60 8.86 -13.38
CA ALA A 96 1.44 10.30 -13.57
C ALA A 96 1.31 11.03 -12.22
N PHE A 97 2.40 11.04 -11.44
CA PHE A 97 2.46 11.70 -10.15
C PHE A 97 3.70 12.59 -10.08
N ALA A 98 3.54 13.83 -9.61
CA ALA A 98 4.63 14.80 -9.54
C ALA A 98 5.69 14.43 -8.48
N GLY A 99 5.28 13.70 -7.44
CA GLY A 99 6.09 13.42 -6.27
C GLY A 99 5.69 14.26 -5.06
N ILE A 100 6.28 13.95 -3.92
CA ILE A 100 6.08 14.62 -2.63
C ILE A 100 7.45 15.14 -2.19
N PRO A 101 7.80 16.42 -2.43
CA PRO A 101 9.12 16.94 -2.07
C PRO A 101 9.38 16.94 -0.55
N ASP A 102 8.33 17.12 0.24
CA ASP A 102 8.37 17.14 1.70
C ASP A 102 8.63 15.73 2.27
N ALA A 103 9.78 15.55 2.92
CA ALA A 103 10.20 14.28 3.51
C ALA A 103 9.29 13.83 4.66
N ALA A 104 8.76 14.75 5.47
CA ALA A 104 7.88 14.41 6.59
C ALA A 104 6.54 13.88 6.07
N LYS A 105 6.00 14.44 4.98
CA LYS A 105 4.80 13.91 4.32
C LYS A 105 5.02 12.51 3.74
N ARG A 106 6.18 12.28 3.10
CA ARG A 106 6.54 10.93 2.61
C ARG A 106 6.66 9.93 3.75
N ALA A 107 7.33 10.31 4.84
CA ALA A 107 7.48 9.44 6.00
C ALA A 107 6.11 9.03 6.60
N LYS A 108 5.16 9.96 6.71
CA LYS A 108 3.78 9.66 7.17
C LYS A 108 3.04 8.73 6.20
N LEU A 109 3.15 8.95 4.89
CA LEU A 109 2.58 8.05 3.88
C LEU A 109 3.20 6.65 3.95
N ILE A 110 4.53 6.54 4.05
CA ILE A 110 5.22 5.25 4.14
C ILE A 110 4.84 4.53 5.44
N ALA A 111 4.77 5.24 6.57
CA ALA A 111 4.30 4.70 7.83
C ALA A 111 2.89 4.09 7.71
N TYR A 112 1.99 4.78 7.01
CA TYR A 112 0.68 4.25 6.68
C TYR A 112 0.75 3.03 5.73
N LEU A 113 1.56 3.08 4.67
CA LEU A 113 1.73 1.95 3.74
C LEU A 113 2.29 0.68 4.41
N LYS A 114 2.97 0.80 5.56
CA LYS A 114 3.41 -0.37 6.36
C LYS A 114 2.24 -1.12 7.00
N THR A 115 1.13 -0.44 7.27
CA THR A 115 -0.04 -1.02 7.95
C THR A 115 -1.01 -1.70 6.99
N VAL A 116 -0.93 -1.40 5.68
CA VAL A 116 -1.81 -2.00 4.68
C VAL A 116 -1.25 -3.34 4.20
N LYS A 117 -2.04 -4.40 4.31
CA LYS A 117 -1.66 -5.79 3.98
C LYS A 117 -2.63 -6.39 2.99
#